data_AF-A0A6H9YZI0-F1
#
_entry.id   AF-A0A6H9YZI0-F1
#
_cell.length_a   1.000
_cell.length_b   1.000
_cell.length_c   1.000
_cell.angle_alpha   90.00
_cell.angle_beta   90.00
_cell.angle_gamma   90.00
#
_symmetry.space_group_name_H-M   'P 1'
#
loop_
_entity.id
_entity.type
_entity.pdbx_description
1 polymer ?
#
loop_
_entity_poly.entity_id
_entity_poly.type
_entity_poly.pdbx_seq_one_letter_code
_entity_poly.pdbx_strand_id
1 'polypeptide(L)' 'MHWPDPTQRHRLVEVRDNLIARITGAEREGRLGEVEGLQASLAGANDKIDRRSSGSTTVDLGMPIKARP' A
#
# COMPACT_ATOMS: atom_id res chain seq x y z
N MET A 1 -5.75 -2.82 -20.69
CA MET A 1 -5.01 -1.93 -19.77
C MET A 1 -5.96 -1.50 -18.65
N HIS A 2 -5.92 -2.11 -17.47
CA HIS A 2 -6.75 -1.66 -16.33
C HIS A 2 -5.93 -0.64 -15.53
N TRP A 3 -6.12 0.63 -15.86
CA TRP A 3 -5.63 1.76 -15.09
C TRP A 3 -6.18 1.66 -13.65
N PRO A 4 -5.40 1.95 -12.58
CA PRO A 4 -5.94 1.93 -11.23
C PRO A 4 -6.78 3.19 -11.02
N ASP A 5 -7.99 2.96 -10.52
CA ASP A 5 -8.98 3.98 -10.20
C ASP A 5 -8.41 5.03 -9.20
N PRO A 6 -8.59 6.34 -9.45
CA PRO A 6 -8.07 7.40 -8.57
C PRO A 6 -8.61 7.33 -7.13
N THR A 7 -9.81 6.76 -6.93
CA THR A 7 -10.39 6.50 -5.60
C THR A 7 -9.56 5.50 -4.81
N GLN A 8 -8.86 4.58 -5.50
CA GLN A 8 -8.02 3.57 -4.86
C GLN A 8 -6.76 4.19 -4.25
N ARG A 9 -6.22 5.27 -4.85
CA ARG A 9 -5.10 6.03 -4.28
C ARG A 9 -5.57 6.84 -3.07
N HIS A 10 -6.73 7.49 -3.16
CA HIS A 10 -7.32 8.22 -2.05
C HIS A 10 -7.52 7.32 -0.82
N ARG A 11 -8.08 6.13 -1.02
CA ARG A 11 -8.28 5.14 0.05
C ARG A 11 -6.99 4.69 0.73
N LEU A 12 -5.89 4.57 -0.01
CA LEU A 12 -4.60 4.23 0.60
C LEU A 12 -4.04 5.37 1.46
N VAL A 13 -4.22 6.61 1.02
CA VAL A 13 -3.83 7.79 1.81
C VAL A 13 -4.64 7.86 3.10
N GLU A 14 -5.96 7.63 3.04
CA GLU A 14 -6.82 7.54 4.23
C GLU A 14 -6.35 6.45 5.21
N VAL A 15 -5.99 5.26 4.70
CA VAL A 15 -5.46 4.17 5.53
C VAL A 15 -4.12 4.56 6.16
N ARG A 16 -3.21 5.20 5.41
CA ARG A 16 -1.92 5.67 5.93
C ARG A 16 -2.12 6.66 7.08
N ASP A 17 -2.99 7.64 6.89
CA ASP A 17 -3.23 8.68 7.90
C ASP A 17 -3.88 8.09 9.16
N ASN A 18 -4.78 7.10 9.02
CA ASN A 18 -5.32 6.36 10.16
C ASN A 18 -4.24 5.57 10.92
N LEU A 19 -3.33 4.90 10.20
CA LEU A 19 -2.23 4.15 10.82
C LEU A 19 -1.31 5.07 11.62
N ILE A 20 -0.99 6.26 11.11
CA ILE A 20 -0.18 7.26 11.83
C ILE A 20 -0.86 7.69 13.13
N ALA A 21 -2.18 7.95 13.09
CA ALA A 21 -2.94 8.31 14.29
C ALA A 21 -2.92 7.18 15.33
N ARG A 22 -3.06 5.93 14.89
CA ARG A 22 -3.02 4.75 15.77
C ARG A 22 -1.63 4.50 16.35
N ILE A 23 -0.56 4.69 15.58
CA ILE A 23 0.82 4.61 16.08
C ILE A 23 1.03 5.64 17.19
N THR A 24 0.64 6.89 16.93
CA THR A 24 0.77 7.98 17.92
C THR A 24 -0.01 7.66 19.21
N GLY A 25 -1.20 7.07 19.09
CA GLY A 25 -1.99 6.61 20.25
C GLY A 25 -1.30 5.47 21.00
N ALA A 26 -0.87 4.43 20.30
CA ALA A 26 -0.21 3.27 20.88
C ALA A 26 1.13 3.61 21.55
N GLU A 27 1.91 4.53 20.98
CA GLU A 27 3.15 5.06 21.58
C GLU A 27 2.86 5.79 22.90
N ARG A 28 1.83 6.65 22.94
CA ARG A 28 1.41 7.36 24.16
C ARG A 28 0.93 6.42 25.25
N GLU A 29 0.25 5.35 24.87
CA GLU A 29 -0.29 4.34 25.77
C GLU A 29 0.75 3.26 26.15
N GLY A 30 1.97 3.33 25.61
CA GLY A 30 3.04 2.35 25.89
C GLY A 30 2.79 0.96 25.30
N ARG A 31 1.87 0.83 24.32
CA ARG A 31 1.57 -0.43 23.63
C ARG A 31 2.57 -0.72 22.53
N LEU A 32 3.84 -0.91 22.89
CA LEU A 32 4.95 -1.14 21.95
C LEU A 32 4.71 -2.31 20.99
N GLY A 33 4.05 -3.39 21.44
CA GLY A 33 3.70 -4.52 20.58
C GLY A 33 2.66 -4.20 19.50
N GLU A 34 1.79 -3.20 19.73
CA GLU A 34 0.86 -2.72 18.69
C GLU A 34 1.58 -1.76 17.73
N VAL A 35 2.50 -0.93 18.24
CA VAL A 35 3.28 0.02 17.45
C VAL A 35 4.07 -0.68 16.34
N GLU A 36 4.78 -1.77 16.64
CA GLU A 36 5.56 -2.51 15.63
C GLU A 36 4.70 -3.05 14.49
N GLY A 37 3.55 -3.65 14.80
CA GLY A 37 2.62 -4.15 13.79
C GLY A 37 1.98 -3.04 12.96
N LEU A 38 1.73 -1.88 13.57
CA LEU A 38 1.21 -0.70 12.88
C LEU A 38 2.27 -0.06 11.98
N GLN A 39 3.54 0.00 12.40
CA GLN A 39 4.64 0.51 11.58
C GLN A 39 4.91 -0.38 10.36
N ALA A 40 4.88 -1.71 10.52
CA ALA A 40 4.98 -2.64 9.38
C ALA A 40 3.81 -2.45 8.40
N SER A 41 2.61 -2.23 8.92
CA SER A 41 1.42 -1.94 8.11
C SER A 41 1.52 -0.58 7.39
N LEU A 42 2.10 0.43 8.04
CA LEU A 42 2.33 1.75 7.47
C LEU A 42 3.35 1.71 6.32
N ALA A 43 4.45 0.96 6.50
CA ALA A 43 5.44 0.71 5.45
C ALA A 43 4.79 0.07 4.21
N GLY A 44 4.00 -1.00 4.41
CA GLY A 44 3.29 -1.65 3.31
C GLY A 44 2.20 -0.78 2.64
N ALA A 45 1.62 0.19 3.37
CA ALA A 45 0.71 1.16 2.78
C ALA A 45 1.45 2.20 1.91
N ASN A 46 2.60 2.71 2.38
CA ASN A 46 3.45 3.63 1.62
C ASN A 46 4.00 2.97 0.34
N ASP A 47 4.51 1.74 0.42
CA ASP A 47 5.00 1.00 -0.76
C ASP A 47 3.93 0.89 -1.85
N LYS A 48 2.67 0.66 -1.45
CA LYS A 48 1.53 0.60 -2.38
C LYS A 48 1.21 1.96 -2.99
N ILE A 49 1.37 3.06 -2.26
CA ILE A 49 1.16 4.43 -2.75
C ILE A 49 2.28 4.80 -3.74
N ASP A 50 3.53 4.48 -3.41
CA ASP A 50 4.69 4.81 -4.22
C ASP A 50 4.71 4.02 -5.52
N ARG A 51 4.43 2.71 -5.47
CA ARG A 51 4.30 1.86 -6.66
C ARG A 51 3.17 2.30 -7.60
N ARG A 52 2.16 3.00 -7.08
CA ARG A 52 1.04 3.54 -7.87
C ARG A 52 1.27 4.98 -8.33
N SER A 53 2.18 5.72 -7.69
CA SER A 53 2.54 7.10 -8.05
C SER A 53 3.65 7.13 -9.10
N SER A 54 4.55 6.15 -9.09
CA SER A 54 5.52 5.88 -10.16
C SER A 54 4.80 5.20 -11.33
N GLY A 55 4.33 5.97 -12.31
CA GLY A 55 3.70 5.45 -13.52
C GLY A 55 4.54 4.36 -14.20
N SER A 56 3.87 3.29 -14.62
CA SER A 56 4.43 2.15 -15.36
C SER A 56 5.47 1.32 -14.61
N THR A 57 5.01 0.37 -13.80
CA THR A 57 5.61 -0.96 -13.87
C THR A 57 4.52 -1.92 -14.30
N THR A 58 4.41 -2.08 -15.62
CA THR A 58 4.01 -3.34 -16.24
C THR A 58 4.51 -4.47 -15.36
N VAL A 59 3.59 -5.08 -14.61
CA VAL A 59 3.87 -6.38 -14.02
C VAL A 59 3.83 -7.31 -15.22
N ASP A 60 5.00 -7.55 -15.81
CA ASP A 60 5.23 -8.68 -16.71
C ASP A 60 5.10 -9.95 -15.85
N LEU A 61 3.85 -10.29 -15.51
CA LEU A 61 3.52 -11.63 -15.05
C LEU A 61 3.53 -12.45 -16.33
N GLY A 62 4.70 -13.00 -16.66
CA GLY A 62 4.92 -13.86 -17.81
C GLY A 62 3.76 -14.83 -17.98
N MET A 63 2.87 -14.50 -18.91
CA MET A 63 1.80 -15.36 -19.35
C MET A 63 2.14 -15.66 -20.80
N PRO A 64 2.58 -16.89 -21.13
CA PRO A 64 3.01 -17.21 -22.47
C PRO A 64 1.81 -17.04 -23.40
N ILE A 65 1.93 -16.11 -24.35
CA ILE A 65 1.01 -16.04 -25.47
C ILE A 65 1.12 -17.36 -26.24
N LYS A 66 0.17 -18.29 -26.01
CA LYS A 66 -0.05 -19.38 -26.95
C LYS A 66 -0.63 -18.76 -28.21
N ALA A 67 0.24 -18.34 -29.12
CA ALA A 67 -0.14 -18.16 -30.52
C ALA A 67 -0.61 -19.53 -31.02
N ARG A 68 -1.89 -19.65 -31.34
CA ARG A 68 -2.47 -20.87 -31.91
C ARG A 68 -2.40 -20.74 -33.44
N PRO A 69 -1.95 -21.78 -34.17
CA PRO A 69 -1.88 -21.78 -35.63
C PRO A 69 -3.28 -21.76 -36.27
#